data_AF-A0A3A1YJI6-F1
#
_entry.id   AF-A0A3A1YJI6-F1
#
_cell.length_a   1.000
_cell.length_b   1.000
_cell.length_c   1.000
_cell.angle_alpha   90.00
_cell.angle_beta   90.00
_cell.angle_gamma   90.00
#
_symmetry.space_group_name_H-M   'P 1'
#
loop_
_entity.id
_entity.type
_entity.pdbx_description
1 polymer ?
#
loop_
_entity_poly.entity_id
_entity_poly.type
_entity_poly.pdbx_seq_one_letter_code
_entity_poly.pdbx_strand_id
1 'polypeptide(L)'
;MYWGALDKLMDSIKNADSLPLISVCDIFNKYRDPIAATRRVHGNTPYYGANGIIDYVDGFTHDGNFIILAEAGTISVQPYSVLRAYGKFWANNNIQYNKTKR
;
A
#
# COMPACT_ATOMS: atom_id res chain seq x y z
N MET A 1 22.11 -11.67 9.37
CA MET A 1 22.50 -12.19 8.03
C MET A 1 21.85 -11.46 6.85
N TYR A 2 20.82 -10.61 7.05
CA TYR A 2 20.12 -9.91 5.95
C TYR A 2 20.64 -8.50 5.61
N TRP A 3 21.38 -7.86 6.52
CA TRP A 3 21.84 -6.48 6.33
C TRP A 3 22.81 -6.31 5.15
N GLY A 4 23.77 -7.21 4.97
CA GLY A 4 24.71 -7.13 3.84
C GLY A 4 24.07 -7.36 2.46
N ALA A 5 22.90 -7.98 2.37
CA ALA A 5 22.15 -8.11 1.11
C ALA A 5 21.38 -6.83 0.80
N LEU A 6 20.78 -6.21 1.82
CA LEU A 6 20.13 -4.91 1.68
C LEU A 6 21.15 -3.83 1.34
N ASP A 7 22.30 -3.80 2.00
CA ASP A 7 23.35 -2.81 1.71
C ASP A 7 23.83 -2.92 0.26
N LYS A 8 24.04 -4.14 -0.25
CA LYS A 8 24.38 -4.36 -1.67
C LYS A 8 23.27 -3.92 -2.63
N LEU A 9 22.01 -4.14 -2.28
CA LEU A 9 20.86 -3.68 -3.06
C LEU A 9 20.77 -2.15 -3.05
N MET A 10 20.98 -1.52 -1.89
CA MET A 10 20.94 -0.07 -1.74
C MET A 10 22.14 0.58 -2.44
N ASP A 11 23.33 -0.03 -2.36
CA ASP A 11 24.54 0.43 -3.03
C ASP A 11 24.38 0.49 -4.55
N SER A 12 23.67 -0.48 -5.15
CA SER A 12 23.45 -0.48 -6.61
C SER A 12 22.53 0.65 -7.08
N ILE A 13 21.73 1.24 -6.18
CA ILE A 13 20.81 2.35 -6.49
C ILE A 13 21.24 3.68 -5.87
N LYS A 14 22.35 3.73 -5.11
CA LYS A 14 22.83 4.96 -4.44
C LYS A 14 23.09 6.12 -5.41
N ASN A 15 23.51 5.81 -6.64
CA ASN A 15 23.82 6.79 -7.68
C ASN A 15 22.79 6.78 -8.83
N ALA A 16 21.65 6.10 -8.65
CA ALA A 16 20.63 6.08 -9.69
C ALA A 16 19.93 7.43 -9.79
N ASP A 17 19.57 7.83 -11.01
CA ASP A 17 18.69 8.97 -11.21
C ASP A 17 17.36 8.71 -10.50
N SER A 18 16.92 9.68 -9.69
CA SER A 18 15.66 9.60 -8.96
C SER A 18 14.61 10.47 -9.64
N LEU A 19 13.43 9.88 -9.86
CA LEU A 19 12.28 10.61 -10.35
C LEU A 19 11.25 10.75 -9.22
N PRO A 20 10.55 11.90 -9.12
CA PRO A 20 9.42 12.03 -8.23
C PRO A 20 8.37 10.97 -8.55
N LEU A 21 7.79 10.32 -7.53
CA LEU A 21 6.81 9.24 -7.74
C LEU A 21 5.62 9.66 -8.62
N ILE A 22 5.20 10.92 -8.51
CA ILE A 22 4.10 11.49 -9.31
C ILE A 22 4.41 11.54 -10.83
N SER A 23 5.68 11.49 -11.21
CA SER A 23 6.07 11.49 -12.62
C SER A 23 5.79 10.13 -13.28
N VAL A 24 5.90 9.04 -12.51
CA VAL A 24 5.75 7.65 -12.99
C VAL A 24 4.44 6.97 -12.56
N CYS A 25 3.75 7.54 -11.57
CA CYS A 25 2.53 6.97 -11.00
C CYS A 25 1.46 8.05 -10.78
N ASP A 26 0.20 7.63 -10.81
CA ASP A 26 -0.91 8.45 -10.33
C ASP A 26 -1.12 8.16 -8.85
N ILE A 27 -0.99 9.20 -8.02
CA ILE A 27 -1.33 9.12 -6.60
C ILE A 27 -2.83 9.29 -6.48
N PHE A 28 -3.46 8.40 -5.73
CA PHE A 28 -4.78 8.75 -5.24
C PHE A 28 -4.83 8.51 -3.73
N ASN A 29 -5.41 9.47 -3.02
CA ASN A 29 -5.55 9.45 -1.56
C ASN A 29 -6.99 9.81 -1.15
N LYS A 30 -7.78 10.31 -2.10
CA LYS A 30 -9.08 10.94 -1.88
C LYS A 30 -10.24 9.96 -1.70
N TYR A 31 -10.02 8.67 -1.94
CA TYR A 31 -11.05 7.63 -1.86
C TYR A 31 -10.83 6.68 -0.65
N ARG A 32 -10.05 7.09 0.35
CA ARG A 32 -9.91 6.35 1.61
C ARG A 32 -11.18 6.53 2.44
N ASP A 33 -11.66 5.46 3.05
CA ASP A 33 -12.84 5.52 3.93
C ASP A 33 -12.63 4.60 5.15
N PRO A 34 -12.05 5.10 6.25
CA PRO A 34 -11.78 4.26 7.40
C PRO A 34 -13.05 3.85 8.14
N ILE A 35 -13.32 2.55 8.19
CA ILE A 35 -14.40 1.96 8.99
C ILE A 35 -13.82 1.37 10.28
N ALA A 36 -14.35 1.85 11.42
CA ALA A 36 -14.06 1.27 12.73
C ALA A 36 -14.43 -0.22 12.75
N ALA A 37 -13.61 -1.08 13.37
CA ALA A 37 -13.78 -2.54 13.34
C ALA A 37 -15.20 -3.00 13.72
N THR A 38 -15.79 -2.36 14.73
CA THR A 38 -17.16 -2.67 15.21
C THR A 38 -18.28 -2.28 14.25
N ARG A 39 -18.00 -1.46 13.23
CA ARG A 39 -18.97 -0.98 12.24
C ARG A 39 -18.76 -1.59 10.85
N ARG A 40 -17.78 -2.49 10.70
CA ARG A 40 -17.54 -3.18 9.44
C ARG A 40 -18.65 -4.18 9.20
N VAL A 41 -19.24 -4.13 8.01
CA VAL A 41 -20.14 -5.17 7.52
C VAL A 41 -19.28 -6.22 6.84
N HIS A 42 -19.42 -7.49 7.22
CA HIS A 42 -18.65 -8.57 6.61
C HIS A 42 -19.01 -8.78 5.15
N GLY A 43 -17.99 -9.06 4.34
CA GLY A 43 -18.11 -9.38 2.92
C GLY A 43 -16.84 -10.06 2.43
N ASN A 44 -16.63 -10.04 1.11
CA ASN A 44 -15.50 -10.74 0.47
C ASN A 44 -14.38 -9.78 0.02
N THR A 45 -14.53 -8.47 0.21
CA THR A 45 -13.56 -7.49 -0.27
C THR A 45 -12.47 -7.29 0.79
N PRO A 46 -11.18 -7.45 0.44
CA PRO A 46 -10.09 -7.27 1.38
C PRO A 46 -10.02 -5.83 1.88
N TYR A 47 -10.02 -5.65 3.19
CA TYR A 47 -9.81 -4.38 3.87
C TYR A 47 -8.34 -4.25 4.24
N TYR A 48 -7.62 -3.37 3.55
CA TYR A 48 -6.20 -3.16 3.76
C TYR A 48 -5.94 -2.13 4.86
N GLY A 49 -5.03 -2.47 5.78
CA GLY A 49 -4.31 -1.55 6.67
C GLY A 49 -2.85 -1.38 6.24
N ALA A 50 -2.07 -0.64 7.03
CA ALA A 50 -0.66 -0.34 6.72
C ALA A 50 0.19 -1.58 6.39
N ASN A 51 -0.05 -2.70 7.05
CA ASN A 51 0.80 -3.90 6.98
C ASN A 51 0.12 -5.11 6.30
N GLY A 52 -0.99 -4.92 5.57
CA GLY A 52 -1.66 -6.01 4.87
C GLY A 52 -3.18 -5.93 4.96
N ILE A 53 -3.81 -7.03 4.57
CA ILE A 53 -5.24 -7.24 4.81
C ILE A 53 -5.43 -7.42 6.32
N ILE A 54 -6.34 -6.63 6.89
CA ILE A 54 -6.67 -6.68 8.32
C ILE A 54 -8.11 -7.15 8.55
N ASP A 55 -8.93 -7.24 7.51
CA ASP A 55 -10.32 -7.70 7.56
C ASP A 55 -10.89 -7.97 6.15
N TYR A 56 -12.14 -8.44 6.07
CA TYR A 56 -12.93 -8.51 4.86
C TYR A 56 -14.30 -7.87 5.05
N VAL A 57 -14.65 -6.96 4.15
CA VAL A 57 -15.85 -6.13 4.24
C VAL A 57 -16.73 -6.22 3.01
N ASP A 58 -17.98 -5.80 3.16
CA ASP A 58 -18.87 -5.53 2.04
C ASP A 58 -18.55 -4.19 1.37
N GLY A 59 -18.77 -4.11 0.05
CA GLY A 59 -18.40 -2.96 -0.78
C GLY A 59 -16.89 -2.80 -1.02
N PHE A 60 -16.49 -1.73 -1.70
CA PHE A 60 -15.10 -1.44 -2.04
C PHE A 60 -14.89 0.06 -2.23
N THR A 61 -13.65 0.53 -2.03
CA THR A 61 -13.28 1.91 -2.36
C THR A 61 -12.46 2.01 -3.64
N HIS A 62 -11.83 0.91 -4.07
CA HIS A 62 -10.96 0.86 -5.24
C HIS A 62 -11.18 -0.44 -6.01
N ASP A 63 -11.01 -0.37 -7.33
CA ASP A 63 -10.98 -1.52 -8.22
C ASP A 63 -9.87 -1.33 -9.28
N GLY A 64 -8.89 -2.22 -9.29
CA GLY A 64 -7.79 -2.20 -10.25
C GLY A 64 -6.46 -2.68 -9.69
N ASN A 65 -5.36 -2.22 -10.28
CA ASN A 65 -4.01 -2.61 -9.89
C ASN A 65 -3.31 -1.43 -9.22
N PHE A 66 -2.97 -1.61 -7.96
CA PHE A 66 -2.39 -0.57 -7.13
C PHE A 66 -1.19 -1.07 -6.34
N ILE A 67 -0.23 -0.17 -6.14
CA ILE A 67 0.79 -0.30 -5.10
C ILE A 67 0.33 0.52 -3.91
N ILE A 68 0.18 -0.13 -2.77
CA ILE A 68 -0.13 0.46 -1.48
C ILE A 68 1.18 0.75 -0.77
N LEU A 69 1.35 1.99 -0.33
CA LEU A 69 2.43 2.46 0.52
C LEU A 69 1.81 2.90 1.85
N ALA A 70 2.23 2.35 2.99
CA ALA A 70 1.74 2.88 4.27
C ALA A 70 2.32 4.26 4.55
N GLU A 71 1.44 5.21 4.90
CA GLU A 71 1.78 6.59 5.25
C GLU A 71 2.29 6.67 6.70
N ALA A 72 1.65 5.94 7.62
CA ALA A 72 2.01 5.89 9.04
C ALA A 72 1.45 4.60 9.69
N GLY A 73 2.06 4.12 10.78
CA GLY A 73 1.63 2.89 11.48
C GLY A 73 2.42 1.62 11.12
N THR A 74 3.59 1.79 10.51
CA THR A 74 4.56 0.72 10.28
C THR A 74 5.41 0.54 11.53
N ILE A 75 5.31 -0.62 12.18
CA ILE A 75 6.15 -0.98 13.34
C ILE A 75 7.53 -1.48 12.87
N SER A 76 7.63 -1.91 11.61
CA SER A 76 8.83 -2.50 11.04
C SER A 76 8.85 -2.34 9.52
N VAL A 77 10.02 -2.03 8.97
CA VAL A 77 10.36 -2.14 7.54
C VAL A 77 10.32 -3.58 7.00
N GLN A 78 9.89 -4.55 7.82
CA GLN A 78 9.73 -5.95 7.47
C GLN A 78 8.45 -6.52 8.10
N PRO A 79 7.47 -6.94 7.26
CA PRO A 79 7.41 -6.68 5.81
C PRO A 79 7.23 -5.18 5.55
N TYR A 80 8.13 -4.57 4.75
CA TYR A 80 8.04 -3.15 4.39
C TYR A 80 6.66 -2.91 3.78
N SER A 81 6.05 -1.80 4.15
CA SER A 81 4.64 -1.49 3.87
C SER A 81 4.38 -1.07 2.42
N VAL A 82 4.98 -1.81 1.49
CA VAL A 82 4.75 -1.75 0.04
C VAL A 82 4.00 -3.02 -0.34
N LEU A 83 2.69 -2.89 -0.53
CA LEU A 83 1.81 -4.02 -0.84
C LEU A 83 1.28 -3.87 -2.26
N ARG A 84 1.04 -5.00 -2.92
CA ARG A 84 0.35 -5.04 -4.20
C ARG A 84 -1.10 -5.42 -3.96
N ALA A 85 -2.03 -4.61 -4.44
CA ALA A 85 -3.46 -4.88 -4.41
C ALA A 85 -3.99 -5.01 -5.85
N TYR A 86 -4.81 -6.04 -6.06
CA TYR A 86 -5.36 -6.41 -7.35
C TYR A 86 -6.88 -6.56 -7.22
N GLY A 87 -7.61 -5.99 -8.18
CA GLY A 87 -9.07 -6.01 -8.20
C GLY A 87 -9.67 -5.11 -7.12
N LYS A 88 -10.81 -5.54 -6.55
CA LYS A 88 -11.56 -4.77 -5.56
C LYS A 88 -10.94 -4.85 -4.19
N PHE A 89 -10.78 -3.69 -3.53
CA PHE A 89 -10.33 -3.62 -2.16
C PHE A 89 -10.89 -2.38 -1.43
N TRP A 90 -10.82 -2.43 -0.10
CA TRP A 90 -11.16 -1.32 0.77
C TRP A 90 -9.90 -0.76 1.43
N ALA A 91 -9.64 0.53 1.27
CA ALA A 91 -8.48 1.21 1.82
C ALA A 91 -8.77 1.92 3.14
N ASN A 92 -8.00 1.61 4.19
CA ASN A 92 -7.97 2.36 5.45
C ASN A 92 -7.22 3.70 5.30
N ASN A 93 -7.32 4.56 6.32
CA ASN A 93 -6.66 5.86 6.42
C ASN A 93 -5.13 5.81 6.36
N ASN A 94 -4.51 4.71 6.80
CA ASN A 94 -3.05 4.63 6.93
C ASN A 94 -2.31 4.25 5.62
N ILE A 95 -3.01 4.27 4.49
CA ILE A 95 -2.51 3.81 3.20
C ILE A 95 -2.55 4.94 2.18
N GLN A 96 -1.46 5.13 1.45
CA GLN A 96 -1.40 5.86 0.20
C GLN A 96 -1.28 4.87 -0.96
N TYR A 97 -1.87 5.17 -2.11
CA TYR A 97 -1.81 4.28 -3.27
C TYR A 97 -1.31 4.96 -4.53
N ASN A 98 -0.67 4.15 -5.36
CA ASN A 98 -0.10 4.53 -6.63
C ASN A 98 -0.61 3.58 -7.70
N LYS A 99 -1.30 4.13 -8.70
CA LYS A 99 -1.63 3.39 -9.92
C LYS A 99 -0.47 3.54 -10.89
N THR A 100 0.04 2.42 -11.38
CA THR A 100 1.08 2.41 -12.39
C THR A 100 0.53 2.93 -13.71
N LYS A 101 1.21 3.93 -14.29
CA LYS A 101 0.97 4.35 -15.67
C LYS A 101 1.48 3.24 -16.59
N ARG A 102 0.65 2.80 -17.54
CA ARG A 102 1.06 1.85 -18.59
C ARG A 102 1.84 2.59 -19.66
#